data_AF-A0A090S486-F1
#
_entry.id   AF-A0A090S486-F1
#
_cell.length_a   1.000
_cell.length_b   1.000
_cell.length_c   1.000
_cell.angle_alpha   90.00
_cell.angle_beta   90.00
_cell.angle_gamma   90.00
#
_symmetry.space_group_name_H-M   'P 1'
#
loop_
_entity.id
_entity.type
_entity.pdbx_description
1 polymer ?
#
loop_
_entity_poly.entity_id
_entity_poly.type
_entity_poly.pdbx_seq_one_letter_code
_entity_poly.pdbx_strand_id
1 'polypeptide(L)'
;MVHRIAKQAVLSEGETVSLSVDKEYQDSLSRGHSAGHIASLALNKVLAEAYWRKDADRKDGLGHYDFNSYAQEQSFVSPDACFDNYRLGKTLKKRGLNTAQVLEKLKEIESRVNQQLSLWLSEGSKVEMQLEGPYLTSSRYWHCRLDGVDVVMPCGGTHVTTTSSLERLNVELRAIDANYIEMHTHVSR
;
A
#
# COMPACT_ATOMS: atom_id res chain seq x y z
N MET A 1 -8.51 17.58 14.83
CA MET A 1 -7.99 17.91 13.49
C MET A 1 -7.68 19.41 13.48
N VAL A 2 -6.62 19.83 12.78
CA VAL A 2 -6.14 21.22 12.75
C VAL A 2 -5.96 21.62 11.30
N HIS A 3 -6.51 22.76 10.90
CA HIS A 3 -6.34 23.33 9.56
C HIS A 3 -5.36 24.49 9.60
N ARG A 4 -4.30 24.43 8.81
CA ARG A 4 -3.40 25.57 8.61
C ARG A 4 -4.04 26.53 7.61
N ILE A 5 -4.36 27.74 8.05
CA ILE A 5 -4.95 28.79 7.22
C ILE A 5 -3.92 29.86 6.89
N ALA A 6 -4.23 30.69 5.90
CA ALA A 6 -3.40 31.85 5.58
C ALA A 6 -3.40 32.85 6.74
N LYS A 7 -2.26 33.51 7.00
CA LYS A 7 -2.07 34.40 8.16
C LYS A 7 -3.09 35.55 8.21
N GLN A 8 -3.57 35.99 7.05
CA GLN A 8 -4.53 37.07 6.88
C GLN A 8 -5.99 36.64 6.97
N ALA A 9 -6.27 35.34 7.12
CA ALA A 9 -7.63 34.86 7.32
C ALA A 9 -8.13 35.36 8.67
N VAL A 10 -9.23 36.10 8.66
CA VAL A 10 -9.93 36.54 9.87
C VAL A 10 -11.10 35.59 10.07
N LEU A 11 -11.07 34.84 11.16
CA LEU A 11 -12.13 33.91 11.57
C LEU A 11 -12.52 34.23 13.01
N SER A 12 -13.81 34.14 13.31
CA SER A 12 -14.34 34.30 14.66
C SER A 12 -14.82 32.97 15.23
N GLU A 13 -14.76 32.81 16.54
CA GLU A 13 -15.36 31.64 17.20
C GLU A 13 -16.87 31.58 16.92
N GLY A 14 -17.37 30.38 16.58
CA GLY A 14 -18.77 30.17 16.21
C GLY A 14 -19.12 30.55 14.76
N GLU A 15 -18.18 31.11 13.99
CA GLU A 15 -18.38 31.41 12.57
C GLU A 15 -18.63 30.13 11.77
N THR A 16 -19.66 30.15 10.92
CA THR A 16 -19.94 29.05 9.98
C THR A 16 -19.04 29.21 8.76
N VAL A 17 -18.25 28.18 8.48
CA VAL A 17 -17.35 28.15 7.34
C VAL A 17 -17.71 27.01 6.39
N SER A 18 -17.43 27.20 5.10
CA SER A 18 -17.52 26.14 4.09
C SER A 18 -16.13 25.54 3.86
N LEU A 19 -16.05 24.21 3.87
CA LEU A 19 -14.84 23.48 3.52
C LEU A 19 -14.95 22.97 2.09
N SER A 20 -13.92 23.24 1.30
CA SER A 20 -13.74 22.65 -0.02
C SER A 20 -12.35 22.01 -0.09
N VAL A 21 -12.28 20.87 -0.77
CA VAL A 21 -11.01 20.17 -1.03
C VAL A 21 -10.74 20.21 -2.53
N ASP A 22 -9.47 20.29 -2.90
CA ASP A 22 -9.06 20.02 -4.27
C ASP A 22 -9.33 18.53 -4.56
N LYS A 23 -10.39 18.28 -5.34
CA LYS A 23 -10.88 16.93 -5.58
C LYS A 23 -9.93 16.12 -6.45
N GLU A 24 -9.32 16.74 -7.45
CA GLU A 24 -8.38 16.08 -8.35
C GLU A 24 -7.10 15.68 -7.59
N TYR A 25 -6.60 16.58 -6.75
CA TYR A 25 -5.48 16.27 -5.86
C TYR A 25 -5.83 15.14 -4.89
N GLN A 26 -6.99 15.19 -4.22
CA GLN A 26 -7.45 14.10 -3.35
C GLN A 26 -7.55 12.76 -4.09
N ASP A 27 -8.04 12.76 -5.33
CA ASP A 27 -8.20 11.56 -6.13
C ASP A 27 -6.84 10.98 -6.54
N SER A 28 -5.85 11.82 -6.86
CA SER A 28 -4.47 11.37 -7.13
C SER A 28 -3.81 10.72 -5.91
N LEU A 29 -4.03 11.26 -4.71
CA LEU A 29 -3.56 10.63 -3.47
C LEU A 29 -4.28 9.31 -3.21
N SER A 30 -5.59 9.24 -3.49
CA SER A 30 -6.38 8.02 -3.31
C SER A 30 -5.94 6.90 -4.26
N ARG A 31 -5.53 7.25 -5.49
CA ARG A 31 -4.90 6.33 -6.45
C ARG A 31 -3.56 5.83 -5.92
N GLY A 32 -2.65 6.72 -5.52
CA GLY A 32 -1.36 6.36 -4.93
C GLY A 32 -1.49 5.45 -3.71
N HIS A 33 -2.43 5.75 -2.81
CA HIS A 33 -2.67 4.98 -1.61
C HIS A 33 -3.20 3.57 -1.89
N SER A 34 -4.18 3.46 -2.80
CA SER A 34 -4.71 2.15 -3.21
C SER A 34 -3.67 1.31 -3.93
N ALA A 35 -2.86 1.96 -4.78
CA ALA A 35 -1.74 1.36 -5.47
C ALA A 35 -0.72 0.76 -4.48
N GLY A 36 -0.36 1.49 -3.42
CA GLY A 36 0.55 1.00 -2.38
C GLY A 36 0.06 -0.29 -1.70
N HIS A 37 -1.22 -0.34 -1.31
CA HIS A 37 -1.78 -1.58 -0.73
C HIS A 37 -1.71 -2.77 -1.69
N ILE A 38 -2.14 -2.59 -2.94
CA ILE A 38 -2.13 -3.67 -3.93
C ILE A 38 -0.69 -4.12 -4.26
N ALA A 39 0.25 -3.17 -4.37
CA ALA A 39 1.67 -3.45 -4.55
C ALA A 39 2.26 -4.27 -3.39
N SER A 40 1.95 -3.91 -2.15
CA SER A 40 2.43 -4.63 -0.97
C SER A 40 1.92 -6.09 -0.91
N LEU A 41 0.67 -6.33 -1.31
CA LEU A 41 0.06 -7.66 -1.40
C LEU A 41 0.71 -8.51 -2.51
N ALA A 42 0.99 -7.90 -3.67
CA ALA A 42 1.69 -8.58 -4.75
C ALA A 42 3.13 -8.96 -4.35
N LEU A 43 3.84 -8.06 -3.65
CA LEU A 43 5.17 -8.35 -3.12
C LEU A 43 5.15 -9.49 -2.11
N ASN A 44 4.20 -9.50 -1.17
CA ASN A 44 4.03 -10.60 -0.22
C ASN A 44 3.83 -11.95 -0.94
N LYS A 45 2.94 -11.99 -1.94
CA LYS A 45 2.68 -13.18 -2.76
C LYS A 45 3.95 -13.70 -3.42
N VAL A 46 4.63 -12.85 -4.19
CA VAL A 46 5.86 -13.23 -4.92
C VAL A 46 6.96 -13.72 -3.97
N LEU A 47 7.12 -13.05 -2.83
CA LEU A 47 8.09 -13.47 -1.82
C LEU A 47 7.74 -14.84 -1.23
N ALA A 48 6.46 -15.10 -0.95
CA ALA A 48 5.98 -16.34 -0.36
C ALA A 48 6.24 -17.58 -1.21
N GLU A 49 6.30 -17.43 -2.54
CA GLU A 49 6.51 -18.55 -3.46
C GLU A 49 7.90 -19.18 -3.39
N ALA A 50 8.95 -18.41 -3.07
CA ALA A 50 10.34 -18.91 -3.19
C ALA A 50 11.35 -18.35 -2.19
N TYR A 51 11.04 -17.29 -1.45
CA TYR A 51 12.04 -16.54 -0.67
C TYR A 51 11.95 -16.78 0.84
N TRP A 52 10.92 -17.48 1.31
CA TRP A 52 10.77 -17.90 2.69
C TRP A 52 11.25 -19.34 2.90
N ARG A 53 12.11 -19.54 3.89
CA ARG A 53 12.66 -20.86 4.27
C ARG A 53 11.95 -21.50 5.45
N LYS A 54 11.02 -20.77 6.07
CA LYS A 54 10.24 -21.20 7.23
C LYS A 54 8.83 -20.64 7.10
N ASP A 55 7.89 -21.33 7.72
CA ASP A 55 6.55 -20.82 7.90
C ASP A 55 6.57 -19.64 8.89
N ALA A 56 6.32 -18.43 8.41
CA ALA A 56 6.20 -17.25 9.27
C ALA A 56 4.75 -17.07 9.74
N ASP A 57 4.60 -16.75 11.04
CA ASP A 57 3.31 -16.74 11.73
C ASP A 57 2.30 -15.76 11.13
N ARG A 58 2.74 -14.55 10.76
CA ARG A 58 1.85 -13.49 10.27
C ARG A 58 1.56 -13.69 8.79
N LYS A 59 0.28 -13.75 8.45
CA LYS A 59 -0.21 -13.74 7.08
C LYS A 59 -0.91 -12.42 6.74
N ASP A 60 -0.87 -12.03 5.49
CA ASP A 60 -1.70 -10.96 4.96
C ASP A 60 -3.12 -11.46 4.67
N GLY A 61 -3.99 -10.57 4.18
CA GLY A 61 -5.38 -10.92 3.87
C GLY A 61 -5.54 -11.90 2.70
N LEU A 62 -4.48 -12.23 1.97
CA LEU A 62 -4.44 -13.28 0.94
C LEU A 62 -3.88 -14.61 1.48
N GLY A 63 -3.42 -14.64 2.74
CA GLY A 63 -2.83 -15.83 3.36
C GLY A 63 -1.33 -15.99 3.10
N HIS A 64 -0.67 -15.04 2.42
CA HIS A 64 0.77 -15.07 2.19
C HIS A 64 1.54 -14.51 3.39
N TYR A 65 2.82 -14.85 3.54
CA TYR A 65 3.65 -14.27 4.61
C TYR A 65 3.68 -12.75 4.51
N ASP A 66 3.32 -12.06 5.60
CA ASP A 66 3.18 -10.60 5.62
C ASP A 66 4.53 -9.90 5.76
N PHE A 67 5.33 -9.95 4.69
CA PHE A 67 6.62 -9.25 4.60
C PHE A 67 6.43 -7.76 4.88
N ASN A 68 5.39 -7.15 4.28
CA ASN A 68 5.10 -5.74 4.43
C ASN A 68 5.03 -5.33 5.91
N SER A 69 4.18 -5.98 6.71
CA SER A 69 4.06 -5.66 8.13
C SER A 69 5.29 -5.98 8.96
N TYR A 70 6.15 -6.90 8.52
CA TYR A 70 7.39 -7.21 9.23
C TYR A 70 8.54 -6.26 8.94
N ALA A 71 8.59 -5.69 7.73
CA ALA A 71 9.77 -5.02 7.22
C ALA A 71 9.57 -3.53 6.97
N GLN A 72 8.33 -3.06 6.74
CA GLN A 72 8.06 -1.66 6.41
C GLN A 72 8.39 -0.75 7.60
N GLU A 73 9.29 0.20 7.40
CA GLU A 73 9.60 1.24 8.39
C GLU A 73 8.93 2.57 8.04
N GLN A 74 8.75 2.85 6.75
CA GLN A 74 8.11 4.07 6.27
C GLN A 74 7.23 3.76 5.05
N SER A 75 6.10 4.46 4.97
CA SER A 75 5.26 4.54 3.77
C SER A 75 4.85 6.00 3.57
N PHE A 76 4.88 6.46 2.32
CA PHE A 76 4.52 7.83 1.96
C PHE A 76 3.76 7.84 0.64
N VAL A 77 2.55 8.40 0.68
CA VAL A 77 1.70 8.58 -0.50
C VAL A 77 1.90 9.97 -1.07
N SER A 78 2.14 10.02 -2.37
CA SER A 78 2.16 11.24 -3.18
C SER A 78 1.14 11.10 -4.33
N PRO A 79 0.85 12.18 -5.08
CA PRO A 79 -0.04 12.08 -6.24
C PRO A 79 0.37 10.95 -7.17
N ASP A 80 -0.54 10.01 -7.40
CA ASP A 80 -0.35 8.87 -8.31
C ASP A 80 0.83 7.95 -7.96
N ALA A 81 1.32 7.98 -6.71
CA ALA A 81 2.44 7.16 -6.29
C ALA A 81 2.43 6.80 -4.80
N CYS A 82 3.14 5.74 -4.47
CA CYS A 82 3.43 5.34 -3.10
C CYS A 82 4.90 4.93 -2.99
N PHE A 83 5.54 5.38 -1.92
CA PHE A 83 6.90 5.02 -1.57
C PHE A 83 6.90 4.20 -0.29
N ASP A 84 7.55 3.05 -0.29
CA ASP A 84 7.71 2.21 0.89
C ASP A 84 9.19 1.85 1.09
N ASN A 85 9.66 1.96 2.33
CA ASN A 85 11.02 1.55 2.72
C ASN A 85 10.96 0.32 3.64
N TYR A 86 11.76 -0.69 3.31
CA TYR A 86 11.77 -1.97 3.99
C TYR A 86 13.15 -2.31 4.56
N ARG A 87 13.16 -2.68 5.84
CA ARG A 87 14.37 -3.13 6.52
C ARG A 87 14.49 -4.66 6.54
N LEU A 88 15.55 -5.18 5.92
CA LEU A 88 15.94 -6.58 5.85
C LEU A 88 16.80 -7.04 7.05
N GLY A 89 16.32 -6.72 8.26
CA GLY A 89 17.07 -6.91 9.50
C GLY A 89 17.21 -8.37 9.98
N LYS A 90 18.02 -8.56 11.04
CA LYS A 90 18.25 -9.88 11.67
C LYS A 90 16.96 -10.59 12.08
N THR A 91 15.95 -9.87 12.55
CA THR A 91 14.67 -10.45 12.97
C THR A 91 13.92 -11.07 11.80
N LEU A 92 13.92 -10.40 10.64
CA LEU A 92 13.27 -10.90 9.43
C LEU A 92 13.95 -12.18 8.91
N LYS A 93 15.29 -12.22 8.95
CA LYS A 93 16.09 -13.43 8.67
C LYS A 93 15.71 -14.59 9.59
N LYS A 94 15.58 -14.33 10.91
CA LYS A 94 15.19 -15.35 11.90
C LYS A 94 13.80 -15.93 11.63
N ARG A 95 12.85 -15.08 11.21
CA ARG A 95 11.48 -15.47 10.81
C ARG A 95 11.45 -16.34 9.55
N GLY A 96 12.49 -16.30 8.72
CA GLY A 96 12.69 -17.25 7.63
C GLY A 96 12.93 -16.64 6.27
N LEU A 97 12.82 -15.31 6.11
CA LEU A 97 13.08 -14.69 4.81
C LEU A 97 14.57 -14.79 4.45
N ASN A 98 14.85 -15.30 3.25
CA ASN A 98 16.18 -15.33 2.67
C ASN A 98 16.55 -13.98 2.07
N THR A 99 16.87 -13.00 2.92
CA THR A 99 17.14 -11.62 2.46
C THR A 99 18.30 -11.53 1.46
N ALA A 100 19.29 -12.42 1.55
CA ALA A 100 20.43 -12.44 0.62
C ALA A 100 19.96 -12.77 -0.81
N GLN A 101 19.10 -13.78 -0.94
CA GLN A 101 18.51 -14.14 -2.23
C GLN A 101 17.50 -13.11 -2.72
N VAL A 102 16.75 -12.45 -1.81
CA VAL A 102 15.88 -11.33 -2.17
C VAL A 102 16.70 -10.21 -2.81
N LEU A 103 17.82 -9.81 -2.20
CA LEU A 103 18.70 -8.79 -2.76
C LEU A 103 19.32 -9.23 -4.10
N GLU A 104 19.79 -10.48 -4.19
CA GLU A 104 20.38 -11.03 -5.41
C GLU A 104 19.38 -11.08 -6.59
N LYS A 105 18.10 -11.41 -6.30
CA LYS A 105 17.05 -11.60 -7.30
C LYS A 105 16.07 -10.43 -7.37
N LEU A 106 16.43 -9.26 -6.86
CA LEU A 106 15.48 -8.15 -6.68
C LEU A 106 14.80 -7.74 -7.99
N LYS A 107 15.52 -7.75 -9.12
CA LYS A 107 14.95 -7.43 -10.43
C LYS A 107 14.01 -8.50 -10.98
N GLU A 108 14.24 -9.76 -10.65
CA GLU A 108 13.32 -10.84 -10.97
C GLU A 108 12.02 -10.72 -10.14
N ILE A 109 12.15 -10.41 -8.85
CA ILE A 109 11.02 -10.14 -7.95
C ILE A 109 10.20 -8.97 -8.49
N GLU A 110 10.83 -7.85 -8.85
CA GLU A 110 10.19 -6.69 -9.45
C GLU A 110 9.37 -7.06 -10.69
N SER A 111 9.95 -7.84 -11.62
CA SER A 111 9.27 -8.29 -12.83
C SER A 111 8.04 -9.14 -12.51
N ARG A 112 8.15 -10.08 -11.56
CA ARG A 112 7.05 -10.95 -11.13
C ARG A 112 5.95 -10.17 -10.40
N VAL A 113 6.32 -9.20 -9.57
CA VAL A 113 5.36 -8.31 -8.92
C VAL A 113 4.58 -7.53 -9.97
N ASN A 114 5.25 -6.91 -10.95
CA ASN A 114 4.57 -6.18 -12.02
C ASN A 114 3.68 -7.07 -12.90
N GLN A 115 4.07 -8.32 -13.13
CA GLN A 115 3.23 -9.31 -13.81
C GLN A 115 1.96 -9.60 -13.01
N GLN A 116 2.08 -9.84 -11.69
CA GLN A 116 0.95 -10.09 -10.81
C GLN A 116 0.00 -8.87 -10.74
N LEU A 117 0.55 -7.66 -10.65
CA LEU A 117 -0.23 -6.42 -10.66
C LEU A 117 -1.01 -6.28 -11.96
N SER A 118 -0.37 -6.55 -13.10
CA SER A 118 -1.04 -6.50 -14.40
C SER A 118 -2.21 -7.50 -14.48
N LEU A 119 -2.03 -8.71 -13.93
CA LEU A 119 -3.08 -9.71 -13.86
C LEU A 119 -4.27 -9.21 -13.03
N TRP A 120 -4.04 -8.76 -11.80
CA TRP A 120 -5.10 -8.24 -10.93
C TRP A 120 -5.82 -7.01 -11.50
N LEU A 121 -5.10 -6.10 -12.15
CA LEU A 121 -5.71 -4.94 -12.79
C LEU A 121 -6.57 -5.34 -14.00
N SER A 122 -6.20 -6.41 -14.72
CA SER A 122 -6.96 -6.88 -15.88
C SER A 122 -8.32 -7.48 -15.51
N GLU A 123 -8.43 -8.05 -14.30
CA GLU A 123 -9.69 -8.59 -13.77
C GLU A 123 -10.62 -7.45 -13.31
N GLY A 124 -10.03 -6.40 -12.71
CA GLY A 124 -10.77 -5.32 -12.08
C GLY A 124 -11.46 -5.77 -10.80
N SER A 125 -11.41 -4.94 -9.76
CA SER A 125 -12.13 -5.19 -8.51
C SER A 125 -12.68 -3.91 -7.95
N LYS A 126 -13.88 -4.01 -7.36
CA LYS A 126 -14.40 -2.98 -6.48
C LYS A 126 -13.49 -2.84 -5.26
N VAL A 127 -13.34 -1.61 -4.81
CA VAL A 127 -12.66 -1.25 -3.57
C VAL A 127 -13.70 -0.61 -2.65
N GLU A 128 -13.81 -1.13 -1.43
CA GLU A 128 -14.80 -0.68 -0.46
C GLU A 128 -14.14 -0.34 0.87
N MET A 129 -14.70 0.65 1.57
CA MET A 129 -14.35 0.97 2.94
C MET A 129 -15.49 0.56 3.86
N GLN A 130 -15.23 -0.38 4.77
CA GLN A 130 -16.15 -0.72 5.85
C GLN A 130 -15.83 0.12 7.09
N LEU A 131 -16.83 0.79 7.63
CA LEU A 131 -16.73 1.60 8.85
C LEU A 131 -17.41 0.88 10.02
N GLU A 132 -16.69 0.67 11.11
CA GLU A 132 -17.23 0.02 12.32
C GLU A 132 -17.63 1.05 13.38
N GLY A 133 -18.84 1.56 13.22
CA GLY A 133 -19.48 2.50 14.15
C GLY A 133 -19.41 3.97 13.69
N PRO A 134 -20.06 4.87 14.43
CA PRO A 134 -20.32 6.23 13.96
C PRO A 134 -19.20 7.25 14.30
N TYR A 135 -18.15 6.85 15.01
CA TYR A 135 -17.20 7.79 15.59
C TYR A 135 -16.00 8.06 14.67
N LEU A 136 -15.32 9.19 14.84
CA LEU A 136 -14.07 9.46 14.11
C LEU A 136 -13.00 8.41 14.40
N THR A 137 -12.98 7.92 15.64
CA THR A 137 -12.09 6.88 16.15
C THR A 137 -12.59 5.45 15.85
N SER A 138 -13.72 5.30 15.17
CA SER A 138 -14.19 3.99 14.73
C SER A 138 -13.20 3.36 13.75
N SER A 139 -12.99 2.05 13.89
CA SER A 139 -12.16 1.28 12.99
C SER A 139 -12.69 1.35 11.56
N ARG A 140 -11.77 1.35 10.61
CA ARG A 140 -12.07 1.32 9.18
C ARG A 140 -11.26 0.22 8.54
N TYR A 141 -11.90 -0.50 7.64
CA TYR A 141 -11.32 -1.62 6.92
C TYR A 141 -11.46 -1.39 5.42
N TRP A 142 -10.35 -1.55 4.72
CA TRP A 142 -10.29 -1.57 3.27
C TRP A 142 -10.56 -2.99 2.79
N HIS A 143 -11.40 -3.10 1.76
CA HIS A 143 -11.79 -4.35 1.11
C HIS A 143 -11.45 -4.28 -0.38
N CYS A 144 -10.91 -5.36 -0.92
CA CYS A 144 -10.71 -5.54 -2.35
C CYS A 144 -10.62 -7.03 -2.69
N ARG A 145 -11.28 -7.46 -3.76
CA ARG A 145 -11.20 -8.84 -4.22
C ARG A 145 -9.98 -9.03 -5.13
N LEU A 146 -9.06 -9.89 -4.72
CA LEU A 146 -7.84 -10.24 -5.47
C LEU A 146 -7.65 -11.75 -5.42
N ASP A 147 -7.26 -12.39 -6.54
CA ASP A 147 -7.15 -13.86 -6.65
C ASP A 147 -8.43 -14.60 -6.17
N GLY A 148 -9.60 -13.99 -6.37
CA GLY A 148 -10.88 -14.54 -5.91
C GLY A 148 -11.12 -14.49 -4.39
N VAL A 149 -10.21 -13.89 -3.62
CA VAL A 149 -10.31 -13.72 -2.16
C VAL A 149 -10.72 -12.28 -1.84
N ASP A 150 -11.65 -12.09 -0.91
CA ASP A 150 -11.93 -10.76 -0.36
C ASP A 150 -10.87 -10.39 0.67
N VAL A 151 -9.95 -9.50 0.28
CA VAL A 151 -8.83 -9.07 1.12
C VAL A 151 -9.30 -7.94 2.02
N VAL A 152 -9.13 -8.13 3.33
CA VAL A 152 -9.50 -7.13 4.35
C VAL A 152 -8.25 -6.64 5.07
N MET A 153 -8.07 -5.32 5.17
CA MET A 153 -7.00 -4.73 5.99
C MET A 153 -7.47 -3.47 6.72
N PRO A 154 -6.99 -3.21 7.95
CA PRO A 154 -7.30 -1.97 8.65
C PRO A 154 -6.66 -0.78 7.93
N CYS A 155 -7.48 0.17 7.49
CA CYS A 155 -7.01 1.39 6.86
C CYS A 155 -8.04 2.51 7.02
N GLY A 156 -7.58 3.72 7.37
CA GLY A 156 -8.42 4.89 7.58
C GLY A 156 -8.27 5.98 6.51
N GLY A 157 -7.47 5.74 5.47
CA GLY A 157 -7.24 6.73 4.42
C GLY A 157 -8.30 6.71 3.33
N THR A 158 -8.09 7.55 2.31
CA THR A 158 -8.94 7.60 1.12
C THR A 158 -8.41 6.63 0.05
N HIS A 159 -9.33 6.07 -0.73
CA HIS A 159 -9.03 5.06 -1.74
C HIS A 159 -9.86 5.29 -3.00
N VAL A 160 -9.42 4.68 -4.09
CA VAL A 160 -10.26 4.53 -5.28
C VAL A 160 -11.46 3.64 -4.96
N THR A 161 -12.52 3.72 -5.76
CA THR A 161 -13.70 2.84 -5.62
C THR A 161 -13.59 1.57 -6.47
N THR A 162 -12.62 1.53 -7.40
CA THR A 162 -12.32 0.38 -8.25
C THR A 162 -10.86 0.39 -8.68
N THR A 163 -10.23 -0.77 -8.75
CA THR A 163 -8.86 -0.93 -9.27
C THR A 163 -8.75 -0.55 -10.76
N SER A 164 -9.86 -0.59 -11.52
CA SER A 164 -9.88 -0.17 -12.92
C SER A 164 -9.52 1.31 -13.12
N SER A 165 -9.70 2.14 -12.08
CA SER A 165 -9.33 3.57 -12.11
C SER A 165 -7.83 3.83 -12.04
N LEU A 166 -7.03 2.81 -11.75
CA LEU A 166 -5.57 2.89 -11.72
C LEU A 166 -4.98 2.78 -13.13
N GLU A 167 -5.69 2.19 -14.09
CA GLU A 167 -5.32 2.00 -15.50
C GLU A 167 -4.03 1.19 -15.71
N ARG A 168 -2.88 1.71 -15.27
CA ARG A 168 -1.61 1.01 -15.20
C ARG A 168 -0.94 1.24 -13.85
N LEU A 169 -0.46 0.15 -13.26
CA LEU A 169 0.25 0.14 -11.98
C LEU A 169 1.60 -0.56 -12.17
N ASN A 170 2.68 0.09 -11.76
CA ASN A 170 4.02 -0.50 -11.78
C ASN A 170 4.75 -0.25 -10.48
N VAL A 171 5.68 -1.14 -10.18
CA VAL A 171 6.61 -1.09 -9.07
C VAL A 171 8.04 -1.09 -9.59
N GLU A 172 8.87 -0.25 -9.00
CA GLU A 172 10.32 -0.36 -9.06
C GLU A 172 10.86 -0.75 -7.67
N LEU A 173 11.66 -1.82 -7.63
CA LEU A 173 12.38 -2.24 -6.43
C LEU A 173 13.84 -1.82 -6.51
N ARG A 174 14.31 -1.14 -5.47
CA ARG A 174 15.70 -0.65 -5.38
C ARG A 174 16.38 -1.24 -4.15
N ALA A 175 17.57 -1.79 -4.34
CA ALA A 175 18.45 -2.12 -3.23
C ALA A 175 19.21 -0.87 -2.83
N ILE A 176 19.09 -0.46 -1.56
CA ILE A 176 19.82 0.69 -1.03
C ILE A 176 21.13 0.21 -0.41
N ASP A 177 21.04 -0.82 0.42
CA ASP A 177 22.20 -1.53 0.95
C ASP A 177 21.82 -2.98 1.32
N ALA A 178 22.72 -3.69 2.02
CA ALA A 178 22.52 -5.08 2.44
C ALA A 178 21.35 -5.31 3.41
N ASN A 179 20.77 -4.25 3.97
CA ASN A 179 19.71 -4.25 4.96
C ASN A 179 18.49 -3.42 4.55
N TYR A 180 18.50 -2.72 3.41
CA TYR A 180 17.37 -1.88 2.99
C TYR A 180 17.03 -2.05 1.51
N ILE A 181 15.74 -2.20 1.24
CA ILE A 181 15.16 -2.07 -0.10
C ILE A 181 14.03 -1.06 -0.07
N GLU A 182 13.82 -0.40 -1.20
CA GLU A 182 12.70 0.51 -1.42
C GLU A 182 11.78 -0.06 -2.49
N MET A 183 10.48 0.22 -2.36
CA MET A 183 9.47 -0.01 -3.36
C MET A 183 8.87 1.34 -3.77
N HIS A 184 9.01 1.67 -5.05
CA HIS A 184 8.42 2.86 -5.66
C HIS A 184 7.26 2.41 -6.54
N THR A 185 6.05 2.70 -6.11
CA THR A 185 4.82 2.33 -6.79
C THR A 185 4.29 3.53 -7.56
N HIS A 186 3.98 3.35 -8.84
CA HIS A 186 3.51 4.40 -9.73
C HIS A 186 2.24 4.00 -10.45
N VAL A 187 1.28 4.91 -10.44
CA VAL A 187 0.06 4.86 -11.23
C VAL A 187 0.29 5.70 -12.49
N SER A 188 -0.06 5.17 -13.66
CA SER A 188 0.00 5.90 -14.92
C SER A 188 -1.32 5.77 -15.65
N ARG A 189 -1.86 6.91 -16.07
CA ARG A 189 -3.11 7.04 -16.84
C ARG A 189 -2.75 7.51 -18.24
#